data_AF-A0A2G1DEC6-F1
#
_entry.id   AF-A0A2G1DEC6-F1
#
_cell.length_a   1.000
_cell.length_b   1.000
_cell.length_c   1.000
_cell.angle_alpha   90.00
_cell.angle_beta   90.00
_cell.angle_gamma   90.00
#
_symmetry.space_group_name_H-M   'P 1'
#
loop_
_entity.id
_entity.type
_entity.pdbx_description
1 polymer ?
#
loop_
_entity_poly.entity_id
_entity_poly.type
_entity_poly.pdbx_seq_one_letter_code
_entity_poly.pdbx_strand_id
1 'polypeptide(L)' 'MNNKTRTIEYNKQTHKITLCTYTEDEFLESEIDITEQVSTLVLEKIYDDYDLDDGDELLITKKKSLKNHTKIKL' A
#
# COMPACT_ATOMS: atom_id res chain seq x y z
N MET A 1 -10.98 29.15 -0.84
CA MET A 1 -10.60 27.84 -1.43
C MET A 1 -10.99 26.81 -0.41
N ASN A 2 -11.94 25.93 -0.73
CA ASN A 2 -12.33 24.85 0.18
C ASN A 2 -11.19 23.82 0.21
N ASN A 3 -10.46 23.77 1.33
CA ASN A 3 -9.35 22.85 1.49
C ASN A 3 -9.92 21.49 1.90
N LYS A 4 -10.27 20.67 0.90
CA LYS A 4 -10.65 19.28 1.14
C LYS A 4 -9.40 18.47 1.49
N THR A 5 -9.49 17.66 2.54
CA THR A 5 -8.41 16.73 2.92
C THR A 5 -8.49 15.49 2.04
N ARG A 6 -7.36 15.05 1.51
CA ARG A 6 -7.26 13.82 0.70
C ARG A 6 -6.22 12.90 1.31
N THR A 7 -6.57 11.63 1.48
CA THR A 7 -5.70 10.60 2.07
C THR A 7 -5.67 9.38 1.15
N ILE A 8 -4.53 8.68 1.18
CA ILE A 8 -4.42 7.33 0.62
C ILE A 8 -4.51 6.36 1.80
N GLU A 9 -5.50 5.49 1.77
CA GLU A 9 -5.81 4.60 2.89
C GLU A 9 -5.74 3.15 2.44
N TYR A 10 -5.20 2.28 3.31
CA TYR A 10 -5.15 0.85 3.07
C TYR A 10 -6.08 0.12 4.04
N ASN A 11 -7.10 -0.51 3.50
CA ASN A 11 -8.01 -1.34 4.27
C ASN A 11 -7.47 -2.78 4.34
N LYS A 12 -7.05 -3.20 5.55
CA LYS A 12 -6.50 -4.54 5.78
C LYS A 12 -7.48 -5.69 5.59
N GLN A 13 -8.79 -5.44 5.69
CA GLN A 13 -9.82 -6.47 5.57
C GLN A 13 -10.19 -6.72 4.09
N THR A 14 -10.31 -5.64 3.32
CA THR A 14 -10.66 -5.72 1.89
C THR A 14 -9.43 -5.78 0.98
N HIS A 15 -8.24 -5.53 1.53
CA HIS A 15 -6.98 -5.40 0.79
C HIS A 15 -6.97 -4.29 -0.27
N LYS A 16 -7.87 -3.31 -0.14
CA LYS A 16 -7.98 -2.19 -1.07
C LYS A 16 -7.15 -1.00 -0.61
N ILE A 17 -6.58 -0.31 -1.59
CA ILE A 17 -5.96 1.01 -1.42
C ILE A 17 -6.92 2.02 -2.02
N THR A 18 -7.37 2.98 -1.22
CA THR A 18 -8.41 3.94 -1.62
C THR A 18 -7.93 5.37 -1.47
N LEU A 19 -8.36 6.23 -2.41
CA LEU A 19 -8.19 7.67 -2.32
C LEU A 19 -9.45 8.26 -1.72
N CYS A 20 -9.37 8.60 -0.44
CA CYS A 20 -10.47 9.19 0.30
C CYS A 20 -10.39 10.72 0.20
N THR A 21 -11.55 11.36 0.02
CA THR A 21 -11.69 12.81 0.11
C THR A 21 -12.67 13.11 1.22
N TYR A 22 -12.28 14.00 2.12
CA TYR A 22 -13.07 14.40 3.28
C TYR A 22 -13.51 15.85 3.15
N THR A 23 -14.69 16.13 3.70
CA THR A 23 -15.16 17.49 3.92
C THR A 23 -14.28 18.20 4.95
N GLU A 24 -14.47 19.52 5.09
CA GLU A 24 -13.77 20.32 6.10
C GLU A 24 -14.10 19.88 7.53
N ASP A 25 -15.28 19.28 7.73
CA ASP A 25 -15.75 18.70 9.00
C ASP A 25 -15.32 17.23 9.19
N GLU A 26 -14.35 16.74 8.42
CA GLU A 26 -13.78 15.38 8.48
C GLU A 26 -14.77 14.24 8.14
N PHE A 27 -15.91 14.53 7.53
CA PHE A 27 -16.81 13.49 7.00
C PHE A 27 -16.30 12.98 5.65
N LEU A 28 -16.38 11.67 5.44
CA LEU A 28 -16.04 11.06 4.15
C LEU A 28 -17.02 11.55 3.07
N GLU A 29 -16.49 12.22 2.07
CA GLU A 29 -17.26 12.73 0.93
C GLU A 29 -17.23 11.76 -0.26
N SER A 30 -16.06 11.18 -0.54
CA SER A 30 -15.90 10.22 -1.63
C SER A 30 -14.73 9.28 -1.39
N GLU A 31 -14.85 8.07 -1.92
CA GLU A 31 -13.84 7.02 -1.90
C GLU A 31 -13.66 6.47 -3.31
N ILE A 32 -12.41 6.38 -3.79
CA ILE A 32 -12.07 5.81 -5.09
C ILE A 32 -11.10 4.67 -4.86
N ASP A 33 -11.42 3.47 -5.33
CA ASP A 33 -10.51 2.33 -5.33
C ASP A 33 -9.38 2.58 -6.34
N ILE A 34 -8.14 2.67 -5.84
CA ILE A 34 -6.94 2.92 -6.64
C ILE A 34 -5.92 1.77 -6.53
N THR A 35 -6.40 0.58 -6.13
CA THR A 35 -5.54 -0.57 -5.84
C THR A 35 -4.69 -0.97 -7.04
N GLU A 36 -5.28 -1.00 -8.23
CA GLU A 36 -4.59 -1.38 -9.47
C GLU A 36 -3.51 -0.36 -9.84
N GLN A 37 -3.84 0.93 -9.83
CA GLN A 37 -2.92 2.03 -10.18
C GLN A 37 -1.70 2.03 -9.26
N VAL A 38 -1.91 1.88 -7.94
CA VAL A 38 -0.81 1.82 -6.97
C VAL A 38 0.02 0.55 -7.15
N SER A 39 -0.63 -0.59 -7.42
CA SER A 39 0.08 -1.86 -7.64
C SER A 39 0.95 -1.80 -8.89
N THR A 40 0.45 -1.26 -9.99
CA THR A 40 1.22 -1.05 -11.23
C THR A 40 2.44 -0.18 -10.99
N LEU A 41 2.28 0.97 -10.32
CA LEU A 41 3.41 1.86 -10.00
C LEU A 41 4.48 1.17 -9.14
N VAL A 42 4.08 0.35 -8.17
CA VAL A 42 5.01 -0.42 -7.34
C VAL A 42 5.74 -1.48 -8.17
N LEU A 43 5.05 -2.15 -9.09
CA LEU A 43 5.66 -3.14 -9.98
C LEU A 43 6.65 -2.48 -10.95
N GLU A 44 6.26 -1.40 -11.63
CA GLU A 44 7.15 -0.62 -12.52
C GLU A 44 8.42 -0.21 -11.78
N LYS A 45 8.29 0.32 -10.56
CA LYS A 45 9.45 0.69 -9.74
C LYS A 45 10.34 -0.51 -9.40
N ILE A 46 9.76 -1.69 -9.13
CA ILE A 46 10.55 -2.90 -8.85
C ILE A 46 11.30 -3.36 -10.11
N TYR A 47 10.67 -3.29 -11.29
CA TYR A 47 11.35 -3.62 -12.54
C TYR A 47 12.53 -2.68 -12.78
N ASP A 48 12.32 -1.36 -12.63
CA ASP A 48 13.37 -0.36 -12.76
C ASP A 48 14.50 -0.53 -11.73
N ASP A 49 14.17 -0.74 -10.45
CA ASP A 49 15.15 -0.82 -9.36
C ASP A 49 16.02 -2.10 -9.44
N TYR A 50 15.55 -3.14 -10.13
CA TYR A 50 16.24 -4.44 -10.25
C TYR A 50 16.67 -4.79 -11.68
N ASP A 51 16.54 -3.85 -12.63
CA ASP A 51 16.93 -4.03 -14.05
C ASP A 51 16.27 -5.27 -14.68
N LEU A 52 14.96 -5.41 -14.46
CA LEU A 52 14.17 -6.53 -14.96
C LEU A 52 13.48 -6.16 -16.28
N ASP A 53 13.38 -7.14 -17.16
CA ASP A 53 12.72 -7.00 -18.44
C ASP A 53 11.28 -7.52 -18.41
N ASP A 54 10.46 -7.01 -19.32
CA ASP A 54 9.10 -7.53 -19.55
C ASP A 54 9.13 -9.05 -19.78
N GLY A 55 8.45 -9.79 -18.90
CA GLY A 55 8.38 -11.25 -18.93
C GLY A 55 9.21 -11.93 -17.86
N ASP A 56 10.03 -11.20 -17.11
CA ASP A 56 10.73 -11.72 -15.94
C ASP A 56 9.76 -12.07 -14.79
N GLU A 57 10.04 -13.18 -14.11
CA GLU A 57 9.21 -13.66 -13.01
C GLU A 57 9.63 -13.04 -11.66
N LEU A 58 8.68 -12.41 -10.97
CA LEU A 58 8.85 -11.86 -9.64
C LEU A 58 8.27 -12.76 -8.55
N LEU A 59 9.11 -13.21 -7.62
CA LEU A 59 8.69 -13.88 -6.39
C LEU A 59 8.77 -12.94 -5.18
N ILE A 60 7.65 -12.34 -4.78
CA ILE A 60 7.57 -11.49 -3.59
C ILE A 60 7.20 -12.32 -2.37
N THR A 61 8.16 -12.57 -1.48
CA THR A 61 7.92 -13.33 -0.24
C THR A 61 7.91 -12.41 0.98
N LYS A 62 6.78 -12.34 1.69
CA LYS A 62 6.73 -11.68 3.01
C LYS A 62 7.48 -12.53 4.03
N LYS A 63 8.67 -12.09 4.44
CA LYS A 63 9.44 -12.75 5.51
C LYS A 63 8.65 -12.57 6.83
N LYS A 64 7.95 -13.62 7.28
CA LYS A 64 7.38 -13.68 8.63
C LYS A 64 8.58 -13.69 9.59
N SER A 65 8.84 -12.56 10.25
CA SER A 65 9.84 -12.29 11.30
C SER A 65 10.94 -13.37 11.50
N LEU A 66 12.22 -12.99 11.45
CA LEU A 66 13.22 -13.73 12.25
C LEU A 66 12.64 -13.85 13.66
N LYS A 67 12.46 -15.07 14.17
CA LYS A 67 11.99 -15.30 15.54
C LYS A 67 12.87 -14.45 16.46
N ASN A 68 12.35 -13.36 17.01
CA ASN A 68 13.02 -12.67 18.09
C ASN A 68 13.18 -13.72 19.18
N HIS A 69 14.43 -14.14 19.44
CA HIS A 69 14.74 -15.01 20.56
C HIS A 69 14.45 -14.22 21.84
N THR A 70 13.21 -14.23 22.30
CA THR A 70 12.86 -13.72 23.62
C THR A 70 13.50 -14.66 24.63
N LYS A 71 14.72 -14.33 25.08
CA LYS A 71 15.31 -14.94 26.28
C LYS A 71 14.50 -14.44 27.47
N ILE A 72 13.49 -15.20 27.86
CA ILE A 72 12.89 -15.05 29.19
C ILE A 72 13.96 -15.54 30.17
N LYS A 73 14.52 -14.61 30.96
CA LYS A 73 15.27 -14.98 32.17
C LYS A 73 14.24 -15.16 33.28
N LEU A 74 14.21 -16.37 33.84
CA LEU A 74 13.51 -16.71 35.07
C LEU A 74 14.27 -16.16 36.27
#